data_AF-A0A5C6BEY6-F1
#
_entry.id   AF-A0A5C6BEY6-F1
#
_cell.length_a   1.000
_cell.length_b   1.000
_cell.length_c   1.000
_cell.angle_alpha   90.00
_cell.angle_beta   90.00
_cell.angle_gamma   90.00
#
_symmetry.space_group_name_H-M   'P 1'
#
loop_
_entity.id
_entity.type
_entity.pdbx_description
1 polymer ?
#
loop_
_entity_poly.entity_id
_entity_poly.type
_entity_poly.pdbx_seq_one_letter_code
_entity_poly.pdbx_strand_id
1 'polypeptide(L)'
;MERVKIRNHHRPGRAFTLVETLIALAFLASATGVALKMHQTQMNFDRVAMQRLTDQLAIENLAEQLSTVVDSELTDTATRLAEESATHISVEPFESGSKSGWHVTITIESPSGPLTHHLWRLEGEA
;
A
#
# COMPACT_ATOMS: atom_id res chain seq x y z
N MET A 1 -78.85 -35.53 21.30
CA MET A 1 -78.36 -34.29 21.93
C MET A 1 -76.84 -34.27 21.78
N GLU A 2 -76.37 -33.72 20.68
CA GLU A 2 -74.98 -33.86 20.21
C GLU A 2 -74.18 -32.61 20.62
N ARG A 3 -73.08 -32.78 21.38
CA ARG A 3 -72.21 -31.66 21.77
C ARG A 3 -71.17 -31.44 20.69
N VAL A 4 -71.33 -30.37 19.93
CA VAL A 4 -70.33 -29.85 19.00
C VAL A 4 -69.11 -29.36 19.79
N LYS A 5 -67.97 -30.02 19.58
CA LYS A 5 -66.68 -29.64 20.16
C LYS A 5 -65.99 -28.67 19.21
N ILE A 6 -66.11 -27.36 19.47
CA ILE A 6 -65.44 -26.33 18.67
C ILE A 6 -63.94 -26.43 18.91
N ARG A 7 -63.21 -26.88 17.89
CA ARG A 7 -61.76 -27.04 17.91
C ARG A 7 -61.15 -25.70 17.47
N ASN A 8 -60.71 -24.88 18.41
CA ASN A 8 -59.96 -23.66 18.11
C ASN A 8 -58.63 -24.01 17.44
N HIS A 9 -58.54 -23.77 16.13
CA HIS A 9 -57.29 -23.79 15.38
C HIS A 9 -56.51 -22.51 15.66
N HIS A 10 -55.60 -22.56 16.63
CA HIS A 10 -54.49 -21.60 16.65
C HIS A 10 -53.57 -21.92 15.47
N ARG A 11 -53.46 -21.00 14.50
CA ARG A 11 -52.50 -21.09 13.38
C ARG A 11 -51.11 -20.66 13.90
N PRO A 12 -50.13 -21.56 14.09
CA PRO A 12 -48.84 -21.20 14.68
C PRO A 12 -47.83 -20.59 13.69
N GLY A 13 -48.14 -20.55 12.39
CA GLY A 13 -47.13 -20.30 11.35
C GLY A 13 -46.72 -18.85 11.08
N ARG A 14 -47.56 -17.84 11.37
CA ARG A 14 -47.31 -16.45 10.95
C ARG A 14 -46.34 -15.67 11.82
N ALA A 15 -46.34 -15.90 13.13
CA ALA A 15 -45.40 -15.26 14.04
C ALA A 15 -43.97 -15.81 13.84
N PHE A 16 -43.86 -17.11 13.52
CA PHE A 16 -42.59 -17.76 13.23
C PHE A 16 -41.93 -17.21 11.97
N THR A 17 -42.68 -17.01 10.88
CA THR A 17 -42.16 -16.43 9.64
C THR A 17 -41.66 -14.99 9.79
N LEU A 18 -42.28 -14.17 10.67
CA LEU A 18 -41.82 -12.80 10.90
C LEU A 18 -40.45 -12.79 11.60
N VAL A 19 -40.28 -13.63 12.63
CA VAL A 19 -39.00 -13.77 13.33
C VAL A 19 -37.91 -14.26 12.38
N GLU A 20 -38.21 -15.25 11.53
CA GLU A 20 -37.27 -15.76 10.53
C GLU A 20 -36.86 -14.68 9.52
N THR A 21 -37.82 -13.87 9.03
CA THR A 21 -37.48 -12.75 8.14
C THR A 21 -36.62 -11.68 8.82
N LEU A 22 -36.86 -11.39 10.11
CA LEU A 22 -36.03 -10.44 10.87
C LEU A 22 -34.61 -10.97 11.05
N ILE A 23 -34.47 -12.25 11.37
CA ILE A 23 -33.16 -12.90 11.47
C ILE A 23 -32.45 -12.87 10.11
N ALA A 24 -33.13 -13.22 9.03
CA ALA A 24 -32.58 -13.18 7.68
C ALA A 24 -32.13 -11.76 7.28
N LEU A 25 -32.93 -10.73 7.59
CA LEU A 25 -32.57 -9.33 7.36
C LEU A 25 -31.36 -8.90 8.19
N ALA A 26 -31.27 -9.34 9.45
CA ALA A 26 -30.12 -9.06 10.29
C ALA A 26 -28.83 -9.68 9.70
N PHE A 27 -28.89 -10.94 9.26
CA PHE A 27 -27.76 -11.58 8.59
C PHE A 27 -27.39 -10.88 7.28
N LEU A 28 -28.37 -10.51 6.46
CA LEU A 28 -28.14 -9.78 5.22
C LEU A 28 -27.48 -8.42 5.48
N ALA A 29 -27.95 -7.68 6.49
CA ALA A 29 -27.36 -6.41 6.89
C ALA A 29 -25.92 -6.59 7.37
N SER A 30 -25.64 -7.59 8.19
CA SER A 30 -24.28 -7.91 8.65
C SER A 30 -23.37 -8.30 7.48
N ALA A 31 -23.83 -9.18 6.58
CA ALA A 31 -23.07 -9.61 5.41
C ALA A 31 -22.75 -8.42 4.48
N THR A 32 -23.72 -7.53 4.26
CA THR A 32 -23.54 -6.32 3.45
C THR A 32 -22.52 -5.38 4.10
N GLY A 33 -22.60 -5.18 5.43
CA GLY A 33 -21.64 -4.38 6.17
C GLY A 33 -20.21 -4.93 6.07
N VAL A 34 -20.05 -6.25 6.16
CA VAL A 34 -18.74 -6.91 5.97
C VAL A 34 -18.23 -6.74 4.54
N ALA A 35 -19.08 -6.95 3.53
CA ALA A 35 -18.72 -6.77 2.13
C ALA A 35 -18.26 -5.34 1.82
N LEU A 36 -18.97 -4.34 2.35
CA LEU A 36 -18.59 -2.93 2.20
C LEU A 36 -17.23 -2.63 2.85
N LYS A 37 -16.98 -3.13 4.07
CA LYS A 37 -15.69 -2.96 4.73
C LYS A 37 -14.56 -3.63 3.95
N MET A 38 -14.76 -4.85 3.47
CA MET A 38 -13.77 -5.56 2.66
C MET A 38 -13.43 -4.77 1.39
N HIS A 39 -14.45 -4.23 0.70
CA HIS A 39 -14.25 -3.40 -0.48
C HIS A 39 -13.49 -2.10 -0.16
N GLN A 40 -13.82 -1.41 0.93
CA GLN A 40 -13.09 -0.24 1.39
C GLN A 40 -11.63 -0.54 1.71
N THR A 41 -11.37 -1.65 2.40
CA THR A 41 -10.03 -2.13 2.71
C THR A 41 -9.24 -2.43 1.43
N GLN A 42 -9.85 -3.08 0.45
CA GLN A 42 -9.22 -3.36 -0.83
C GLN A 42 -8.81 -2.07 -1.57
N MET A 43 -9.71 -1.08 -1.68
CA MET A 43 -9.37 0.20 -2.31
C MET A 43 -8.22 0.93 -1.60
N ASN A 44 -8.14 0.83 -0.28
CA ASN A 44 -7.04 1.42 0.48
C ASN A 44 -5.71 0.69 0.20
N PHE A 45 -5.74 -0.64 0.13
CA PHE A 45 -4.57 -1.42 -0.28
C PHE A 45 -4.10 -1.06 -1.69
N ASP A 46 -5.03 -0.98 -2.65
CA ASP A 46 -4.71 -0.62 -4.04
C ASP A 46 -4.08 0.77 -4.11
N ARG A 47 -4.62 1.75 -3.37
CA ARG A 47 -4.05 3.10 -3.29
C ARG A 47 -2.62 3.09 -2.74
N VAL A 48 -2.38 2.36 -1.64
CA VAL A 48 -1.05 2.24 -1.04
C VAL A 48 -0.07 1.54 -1.98
N ALA A 49 -0.50 0.48 -2.67
CA ALA A 49 0.32 -0.23 -3.64
C ALA A 49 0.70 0.65 -4.83
N MET A 50 -0.26 1.42 -5.37
CA MET A 50 0.00 2.37 -6.46
C MET A 50 0.94 3.49 -6.05
N GLN A 51 0.78 4.03 -4.84
CA GLN A 51 1.70 5.05 -4.33
C GLN A 51 3.12 4.47 -4.20
N ARG A 52 3.26 3.27 -3.62
CA ARG A 52 4.56 2.60 -3.49
C ARG A 52 5.25 2.39 -4.83
N LEU A 53 4.51 1.97 -5.87
CA LEU A 53 5.06 1.83 -7.23
C LEU A 53 5.51 3.18 -7.79
N THR A 54 4.75 4.24 -7.55
CA THR A 54 5.11 5.60 -7.98
C THR A 54 6.40 6.06 -7.31
N ASP A 55 6.51 5.85 -5.99
CA ASP A 55 7.70 6.19 -5.20
C ASP A 55 8.91 5.37 -5.65
N GLN A 56 8.73 4.08 -5.97
CA GLN A 56 9.78 3.21 -6.49
C GLN A 56 10.30 3.70 -7.85
N LEU A 57 9.41 4.02 -8.79
CA LEU A 57 9.79 4.57 -10.09
C LEU A 57 10.49 5.92 -9.95
N ALA A 58 10.07 6.76 -9.00
CA ALA A 58 10.74 8.02 -8.73
C ALA A 58 12.20 7.80 -8.27
N ILE A 59 12.44 6.86 -7.36
CA ILE A 59 13.81 6.53 -6.93
C ILE A 59 14.63 5.94 -8.08
N GLU A 60 14.07 5.01 -8.86
CA GLU A 60 14.78 4.40 -9.99
C GLU A 60 15.19 5.45 -11.04
N ASN A 61 14.31 6.40 -11.34
CA ASN A 61 14.63 7.51 -12.23
C ASN A 61 15.74 8.43 -11.67
N LEU A 62 15.74 8.70 -10.36
CA LEU A 62 16.81 9.47 -9.72
C LEU A 62 18.14 8.72 -9.75
N ALA A 63 18.11 7.41 -9.51
CA ALA A 63 19.28 6.55 -9.60
C ALA A 63 19.85 6.52 -11.02
N GLU A 64 18.99 6.41 -12.04
CA GLU A 64 19.38 6.46 -13.45
C GLU A 64 20.02 7.81 -13.80
N GLN A 65 19.41 8.93 -13.39
CA GLN A 65 20.00 10.26 -13.59
C GLN A 65 21.40 10.35 -12.96
N LEU A 66 21.54 9.97 -11.69
CA LEU A 66 22.82 10.01 -10.97
C LEU A 66 23.87 9.02 -11.50
N SER A 67 23.44 7.95 -12.18
CA SER A 67 24.35 6.99 -12.81
C SER A 67 25.10 7.58 -14.01
N THR A 68 24.53 8.59 -14.67
CA THR A 68 25.11 9.23 -15.87
C THR A 68 25.90 10.50 -15.57
N VAL A 69 25.87 10.98 -14.33
CA VAL A 69 26.57 12.20 -13.89
C VAL A 69 28.06 11.90 -13.73
N VAL A 70 28.95 12.80 -14.17
CA VAL A 70 30.39 12.62 -13.99
C VAL A 70 30.75 12.73 -12.50
N ASP A 71 31.74 11.94 -12.03
CA ASP A 71 32.12 11.86 -10.61
C ASP A 71 32.39 13.22 -9.95
N SER A 72 32.98 14.17 -10.69
CA SER A 72 33.27 15.53 -10.19
C SER A 72 32.03 16.36 -9.87
N GLU A 73 30.89 16.04 -10.48
CA GLU A 73 29.62 16.75 -10.33
C GLU A 73 28.59 15.96 -9.51
N LEU A 74 28.95 14.75 -9.06
CA LEU A 74 28.01 13.81 -8.45
C LEU A 74 27.40 14.37 -7.16
N THR A 75 28.22 14.90 -6.26
CA THR A 75 27.76 15.46 -4.97
C THR A 75 26.89 16.70 -5.16
N ASP A 76 27.27 17.59 -6.08
CA ASP A 76 26.51 18.81 -6.36
C ASP A 76 25.15 18.47 -7.01
N THR A 77 25.16 17.52 -7.94
CA THR A 77 23.93 17.04 -8.59
C THR A 77 23.02 16.29 -7.62
N ALA A 78 23.58 15.46 -6.74
CA ALA A 78 22.83 14.77 -5.69
C ALA A 78 22.17 15.76 -4.72
N THR A 79 22.91 16.79 -4.29
CA THR A 79 22.37 17.86 -3.43
C THR A 79 21.21 18.59 -4.12
N ARG A 80 21.40 19.00 -5.38
CA ARG A 80 20.35 19.67 -6.16
C ARG A 80 19.11 18.79 -6.33
N LEU A 81 19.29 17.51 -6.67
CA LEU A 81 18.17 16.57 -6.82
C LEU A 81 17.46 16.31 -5.50
N ALA A 82 18.16 16.29 -4.36
CA ALA A 82 17.57 16.16 -3.03
C ALA A 82 16.76 17.41 -2.62
N GLU A 83 17.07 18.59 -3.16
CA GLU A 83 16.27 19.81 -2.94
C GLU A 83 15.03 19.86 -3.87
N GLU A 84 15.18 19.40 -5.11
CA GLU A 84 14.11 19.36 -6.11
C GLU A 84 13.10 18.24 -5.86
N SER A 85 13.52 17.18 -5.16
CA SER A 85 12.69 16.02 -4.84
C SER A 85 12.50 15.90 -3.33
N ALA A 86 11.35 15.36 -2.88
CA ALA A 86 11.15 15.04 -1.47
C ALA A 86 11.91 13.75 -1.05
N THR A 87 13.17 13.61 -1.50
CA THR A 87 14.01 12.44 -1.25
C THR A 87 15.27 12.83 -0.49
N HIS A 88 15.76 11.91 0.34
CA HIS A 88 17.05 12.03 0.99
C HIS A 88 18.10 11.33 0.14
N ILE A 89 19.13 12.07 -0.29
CA ILE A 89 20.24 11.53 -1.08
C ILE A 89 21.53 11.75 -0.29
N SER A 90 22.26 10.66 0.00
CA SER A 90 23.61 10.68 0.59
C SER A 90 24.62 10.16 -0.43
N VAL A 91 25.77 10.81 -0.51
CA VAL A 91 26.90 10.40 -1.36
C VAL A 91 28.12 10.22 -0.46
N GLU A 92 28.60 8.99 -0.37
CA GLU A 92 29.71 8.61 0.50
C GLU A 92 30.83 7.98 -0.31
N PRO A 93 32.09 8.42 -0.16
CA PRO A 93 33.20 7.72 -0.79
C PRO A 93 33.42 6.37 -0.11
N PHE A 94 33.83 5.36 -0.87
CA PHE A 94 34.26 4.07 -0.33
C PHE A 94 35.60 3.63 -0.93
N GLU A 95 36.33 2.83 -0.17
CA GLU A 95 37.56 2.17 -0.60
C GLU A 95 37.46 0.67 -0.31
N SER A 96 37.82 -0.15 -1.30
CA SER A 96 37.88 -1.60 -1.21
C SER A 96 39.11 -2.14 -1.95
N GLY A 97 40.19 -2.34 -1.19
CA GLY A 97 41.47 -2.81 -1.73
C GLY A 97 42.12 -1.79 -2.66
N SER A 98 42.18 -2.09 -3.95
CA SER A 98 42.73 -1.19 -4.99
C SER A 98 41.66 -0.39 -5.74
N LYS A 99 40.41 -0.47 -5.28
CA LYS A 99 39.27 0.20 -5.88
C LYS A 99 38.73 1.26 -4.94
N SER A 100 38.49 2.45 -5.46
CA SER A 100 37.78 3.55 -4.83
C SER A 100 36.52 3.85 -5.63
N GLY A 101 35.57 4.53 -5.01
CA GLY A 101 34.34 4.88 -5.67
C GLY A 101 33.37 5.62 -4.78
N TRP A 102 32.13 5.74 -5.27
CA TRP A 102 31.03 6.42 -4.62
C TRP A 102 29.90 5.45 -4.31
N HIS A 103 29.40 5.52 -3.09
CA HIS A 103 28.17 4.90 -2.65
C HIS A 103 27.09 5.98 -2.52
N VAL A 104 26.09 5.90 -3.37
CA VAL A 104 24.95 6.81 -3.36
C VAL A 104 23.77 6.08 -2.76
N THR A 105 23.18 6.67 -1.72
CA THR A 105 21.98 6.15 -1.06
C THR A 105 20.83 7.13 -1.28
N ILE A 106 19.76 6.66 -1.93
CA ILE A 106 18.56 7.45 -2.22
C ILE A 106 17.42 6.87 -1.39
N THR A 107 16.77 7.68 -0.57
CA THR A 107 15.66 7.25 0.31
C THR A 107 14.44 8.13 0.11
N ILE A 108 13.27 7.52 -0.07
CA ILE A 108 11.97 8.21 -0.08
C ILE A 108 11.07 7.60 0.98
N GLU A 109 10.28 8.44 1.64
CA GLU A 109 9.22 7.99 2.54
C GLU A 109 8.00 7.55 1.73
N SER A 110 7.60 6.29 1.88
CA SER A 110 6.39 5.73 1.24
C SER A 110 5.36 5.33 2.30
N PRO A 111 4.05 5.29 2.00
CA PRO A 111 3.02 4.88 2.97
C PRO A 111 3.19 3.47 3.56
N SER A 112 4.02 2.64 2.93
CA SER A 112 4.33 1.27 3.38
C SER A 112 5.67 1.17 4.13
N GLY A 113 6.36 2.29 4.35
CA GLY A 113 7.70 2.38 4.93
C GLY A 113 8.70 3.02 3.96
N PRO A 114 9.91 3.37 4.45
CA PRO A 114 10.93 3.97 3.61
C PRO A 114 11.38 3.00 2.51
N LEU A 115 11.60 3.53 1.31
CA LEU A 115 12.25 2.82 0.22
C LEU A 115 13.65 3.37 0.04
N THR A 116 14.63 2.48 -0.03
CA THR A 116 16.04 2.86 -0.19
C THR A 116 16.63 2.17 -1.41
N HIS A 117 17.34 2.93 -2.24
CA HIS A 117 18.10 2.42 -3.37
C HIS A 117 19.58 2.76 -3.18
N HIS A 118 20.43 1.78 -3.48
CA HIS A 118 21.88 1.91 -3.36
C HIS A 118 22.51 1.83 -4.75
N LEU A 119 23.25 2.87 -5.12
CA LEU A 119 24.02 2.95 -6.35
C LEU A 119 25.50 2.95 -5.98
N TRP A 120 26.26 2.03 -6.57
CA TRP A 120 27.70 1.91 -6.39
C TRP A 120 28.38 2.26 -7.70
N ARG A 121 29.34 3.18 -7.65
CA ARG A 121 30.11 3.61 -8.82
C ARG A 121 31.59 3.52 -8.52
N LEU A 122 32.33 2.82 -9.36
CA LEU A 122 33.79 2.76 -9.24
C LEU A 122 34.39 4.00 -9.88
N GLU A 123 35.45 4.53 -9.26
CA GLU A 123 36.17 5.67 -9.80
C GLU A 123 36.78 5.31 -11.16
N GLY A 124 36.51 6.15 -12.17
CA GLY A 124 36.96 5.92 -13.55
C GLY A 124 36.02 5.06 -14.42
N GLU A 125 34.83 4.73 -13.92
CA GLU A 125 33.74 4.11 -14.70
C GLU A 125 32.77 5.22 -15.16
N ALA A 126 32.84 5.59 -16.45
CA ALA A 126 31.96 6.53 -17.13
C ALA A 126 31.47 5.93 -18.46
#